data_AF-A0A5F8H0N5-F1
#
_entry.id   AF-A0A5F8H0N5-F1
#
_cell.length_a   1.000
_cell.length_b   1.000
_cell.length_c   1.000
_cell.angle_alpha   90.00
_cell.angle_beta   90.00
_cell.angle_gamma   90.00
#
_symmetry.space_group_name_H-M   'P 1'
#
loop_
_entity.id
_entity.type
_entity.pdbx_description
1 polymer ?
#
loop_
_entity_poly.entity_id
_entity_poly.type
_entity_poly.pdbx_seq_one_letter_code
_entity_poly.pdbx_strand_id
1 'polypeptide(L)'
;MSHPGENLSIGKYDFGCTLMELRALMELHGTEAATYLMEHYGGVVNLCKRLLTSPVDGLTGHPSDLERRQQIFGKNAIPPKRPKTFIELVWEALQDATLIILIISAVISLGLSFYRPPGSDNESCGEIIIVGDHNEETEAGWIEGAAILLSVVVVVLVTAFNDWSKEKQFRGLQSRIEKEQKFAIIRNGQIIQLPVIDIVVGDVAYIQYGDLLPADGILIQGNDLKTDESTLTGESEQVKKSIENDPMLFSGTHVMEGSGRMLVTAVGVNSQTGIIFTLLGTSESDDEVKKEEEGPRSLPANSPIE
;
A
#
# COMPACT_ATOMS: atom_id res chain seq x y z
N MET A 1 -8.33 46.29 -44.92
CA MET A 1 -7.68 44.98 -45.08
C MET A 1 -8.01 44.17 -43.84
N SER A 2 -8.91 43.21 -44.02
CA SER A 2 -9.45 42.31 -43.01
C SER A 2 -8.41 41.26 -42.63
N HIS A 3 -8.10 41.14 -41.34
CA HIS A 3 -7.33 40.02 -40.81
C HIS A 3 -8.19 38.75 -40.86
N PRO A 4 -7.68 37.62 -41.41
CA PRO A 4 -8.32 36.31 -41.24
C PRO A 4 -8.05 35.89 -39.78
N GLY A 5 -9.03 35.47 -39.00
CA GLY A 5 -10.04 34.48 -39.33
C GLY A 5 -9.72 33.27 -38.46
N GLU A 6 -10.47 33.17 -37.36
CA GLU A 6 -10.48 32.08 -36.38
C GLU A 6 -10.35 30.70 -37.01
N ASN A 7 -9.54 29.84 -36.38
CA ASN A 7 -9.79 28.40 -36.30
C ASN A 7 -8.91 27.83 -35.17
N LEU A 8 -9.28 28.15 -33.93
CA LEU A 8 -8.87 27.34 -32.79
C LEU A 8 -9.83 26.14 -32.77
N SER A 9 -9.38 25.02 -33.31
CA SER A 9 -10.07 23.74 -33.18
C SER A 9 -10.09 23.35 -31.70
N ILE A 10 -11.13 23.77 -30.97
CA ILE A 10 -11.44 23.32 -29.62
C ILE A 10 -11.80 21.84 -29.73
N GLY A 11 -10.78 20.99 -29.58
CA GLY A 11 -10.93 19.55 -29.42
C GLY A 11 -11.70 19.28 -28.13
N LYS A 12 -12.99 19.01 -28.28
CA LYS A 12 -13.84 18.12 -27.45
C LYS A 12 -13.25 17.78 -26.06
N TYR A 13 -13.32 18.76 -25.14
CA TYR A 13 -13.03 18.70 -23.71
C TYR A 13 -11.77 17.90 -23.36
N ASP A 14 -10.64 18.54 -23.10
CA ASP A 14 -9.65 18.03 -22.15
C ASP A 14 -9.60 19.02 -20.97
N PHE A 15 -9.27 18.53 -19.78
CA PHE A 15 -9.05 19.42 -18.63
C PHE A 15 -7.92 20.39 -18.97
N GLY A 16 -8.00 21.64 -18.48
CA GLY A 16 -6.98 22.66 -18.72
C GLY A 16 -5.68 22.46 -17.94
N CYS A 17 -5.52 21.31 -17.30
CA CYS A 17 -4.39 20.90 -16.47
C CYS A 17 -4.09 19.42 -16.67
N THR A 18 -2.81 19.06 -16.68
CA THR A 18 -2.37 17.66 -16.76
C THR A 18 -2.12 17.07 -15.35
N LEU A 19 -2.09 15.73 -15.26
CA LEU A 19 -1.75 15.06 -14.00
C LEU A 19 -0.35 15.45 -13.49
N MET A 20 0.63 15.58 -14.39
CA MET A 20 2.01 15.93 -14.02
C MET A 20 2.10 17.36 -13.48
N GLU A 21 1.37 18.30 -14.08
CA GLU A 21 1.28 19.68 -13.59
C GLU A 21 0.69 19.77 -12.18
N LEU A 22 -0.36 18.98 -11.90
CA LEU A 22 -0.98 18.95 -10.58
C LEU A 22 -0.09 18.29 -9.53
N ARG A 23 0.63 17.22 -9.90
CA ARG A 23 1.63 16.59 -9.01
C ARG A 23 2.76 17.55 -8.67
N ALA A 24 3.36 18.19 -9.67
CA ALA A 24 4.44 19.16 -9.47
C ALA A 24 3.97 20.35 -8.59
N LEU A 25 2.71 20.78 -8.75
CA LEU A 25 2.13 21.81 -7.90
C LEU A 25 2.09 21.40 -6.42
N MET A 26 1.83 20.12 -6.13
CA MET A 26 1.81 19.59 -4.76
C MET A 26 3.19 19.33 -4.16
N GLU A 27 4.29 19.51 -4.91
CA GLU A 27 5.65 19.44 -4.36
C GLU A 27 6.09 20.79 -3.74
N LEU A 28 5.37 21.87 -4.05
CA LEU A 28 5.65 23.21 -3.54
C LEU A 28 5.06 23.41 -2.15
N HIS A 29 5.70 24.28 -1.36
CA HIS A 29 5.28 24.57 0.01
C HIS A 29 5.32 26.08 0.29
N GLY A 30 4.51 26.55 1.24
CA GLY A 30 4.60 27.91 1.73
C GLY A 30 4.39 28.98 0.64
N THR A 31 5.14 30.06 0.73
CA THR A 31 4.94 31.26 -0.10
C THR A 31 5.33 31.03 -1.56
N GLU A 32 6.23 30.08 -1.80
CA GLU A 32 6.59 29.63 -3.15
C GLU A 32 5.37 29.03 -3.85
N ALA A 33 4.62 28.17 -3.16
CA ALA A 33 3.40 27.57 -3.72
C ALA A 33 2.34 28.63 -4.04
N ALA A 34 2.14 29.63 -3.16
CA ALA A 34 1.22 30.73 -3.40
C ALA A 34 1.61 31.57 -4.62
N THR A 35 2.90 31.88 -4.76
CA THR A 35 3.44 32.66 -5.88
C THR A 35 3.29 31.89 -7.19
N TYR A 36 3.68 30.61 -7.20
CA TYR A 36 3.56 29.75 -8.37
C TYR A 36 2.11 29.61 -8.84
N LEU A 37 1.17 29.44 -7.90
CA LEU A 37 -0.26 29.36 -8.18
C LEU A 37 -0.79 30.65 -8.85
N MET A 38 -0.32 31.81 -8.38
CA MET A 38 -0.71 33.10 -8.96
C MET A 38 -0.10 33.28 -10.37
N GLU A 39 1.17 32.96 -10.57
CA GLU A 39 1.87 33.17 -11.85
C GLU A 39 1.42 32.22 -12.96
N HIS A 40 1.27 30.92 -12.66
CA HIS A 40 1.02 29.90 -13.69
C HIS A 40 -0.48 29.67 -13.94
N TYR A 41 -1.30 29.82 -12.90
CA TYR A 41 -2.73 29.56 -12.98
C TYR A 41 -3.58 30.82 -12.85
N GLY A 42 -3.03 31.96 -12.40
CA GLY A 42 -3.81 33.15 -12.08
C GLY A 42 -4.66 32.98 -10.82
N GLY A 43 -4.21 32.14 -9.88
CA GLY A 43 -4.88 31.85 -8.60
C GLY A 43 -5.81 30.64 -8.60
N VAL A 44 -6.25 30.23 -7.40
CA VAL A 44 -7.06 29.03 -7.17
C VAL A 44 -8.38 29.02 -7.96
N VAL A 45 -9.02 30.19 -8.12
CA VAL A 45 -10.31 30.30 -8.83
C VAL A 45 -10.15 29.95 -10.32
N ASN A 46 -9.03 30.32 -10.93
CA ASN A 46 -8.76 29.98 -12.33
C ASN A 46 -8.32 28.52 -12.47
N LEU A 47 -7.62 27.96 -11.48
CA LEU A 47 -7.38 26.52 -11.42
C LEU A 47 -8.70 25.72 -11.35
N CYS A 48 -9.67 26.15 -10.54
CA CYS A 48 -11.01 25.56 -10.52
C CYS A 48 -11.65 25.57 -11.93
N LYS A 49 -11.56 26.69 -12.66
CA LYS A 49 -12.08 26.78 -14.04
C LYS A 49 -11.39 25.81 -14.98
N ARG A 50 -10.05 25.66 -14.89
CA ARG A 50 -9.29 24.69 -15.71
C ARG A 50 -9.68 23.24 -15.42
N LEU A 51 -9.98 22.92 -14.16
CA LEU A 51 -10.51 21.62 -13.74
C LEU A 51 -12.02 21.47 -13.92
N LEU A 52 -12.69 22.43 -14.57
CA LEU A 52 -14.13 22.45 -14.83
C LEU A 52 -14.97 22.25 -13.56
N THR A 53 -14.58 22.91 -12.46
CA THR A 53 -15.26 22.86 -11.15
C THR A 53 -15.60 24.25 -10.65
N SER A 54 -16.71 24.38 -9.90
CA SER A 54 -17.08 25.64 -9.25
C SER A 54 -16.43 25.73 -7.87
N PRO A 55 -15.75 26.84 -7.50
CA PRO A 55 -15.21 27.00 -6.15
C PRO A 55 -16.29 27.07 -5.06
N VAL A 56 -17.54 27.34 -5.44
CA VAL A 56 -18.68 27.43 -4.53
C VAL A 56 -19.54 26.18 -4.58
N ASP A 57 -19.84 25.69 -5.78
CA ASP A 57 -20.81 24.60 -5.99
C ASP A 57 -20.15 23.23 -6.19
N GLY A 58 -18.83 23.19 -6.34
CA GLY A 58 -18.06 21.99 -6.65
C GLY A 58 -18.43 21.37 -7.99
N LEU A 59 -18.31 20.03 -8.06
CA LEU A 59 -18.66 19.25 -9.25
C LEU A 59 -20.15 18.99 -9.36
N THR A 60 -20.62 18.76 -10.58
CA THR A 60 -22.03 18.39 -10.82
C THR A 60 -22.38 16.96 -10.40
N GLY A 61 -21.37 16.11 -10.17
CA GLY A 61 -21.56 14.72 -9.77
C GLY A 61 -22.09 13.79 -10.88
N HIS A 62 -22.08 14.21 -12.15
CA HIS A 62 -22.46 13.34 -13.26
C HIS A 62 -21.48 12.15 -13.38
N PRO A 63 -21.97 10.89 -13.39
CA PRO A 63 -21.11 9.69 -13.36
C PRO A 63 -20.06 9.67 -14.48
N SER A 64 -20.43 10.09 -15.69
CA SER A 64 -19.51 10.14 -16.83
C SER A 64 -18.35 11.12 -16.65
N ASP A 65 -18.56 12.24 -15.94
CA ASP A 65 -17.48 13.19 -15.64
C ASP A 65 -16.55 12.63 -14.56
N LEU A 66 -17.12 11.99 -13.53
CA LEU A 66 -16.36 11.36 -12.44
C LEU A 66 -15.48 10.22 -12.96
N GLU A 67 -16.03 9.31 -13.78
CA GLU A 67 -15.27 8.22 -14.41
C GLU A 67 -14.13 8.76 -15.29
N ARG A 68 -14.41 9.82 -16.05
CA ARG A 68 -13.40 10.47 -16.88
C ARG A 68 -12.25 11.05 -16.05
N ARG A 69 -12.56 11.75 -14.94
CA ARG A 69 -11.54 12.25 -14.00
C ARG A 69 -10.71 11.13 -13.43
N GLN A 70 -11.33 10.01 -13.07
CA GLN A 70 -10.62 8.83 -12.58
C GLN A 70 -9.67 8.22 -13.63
N GLN A 71 -10.06 8.25 -14.91
CA GLN A 71 -9.21 7.76 -16.00
C GLN A 71 -7.98 8.66 -16.24
N ILE A 72 -8.15 9.98 -16.14
CA ILE A 72 -7.09 10.95 -16.43
C ILE A 72 -6.19 11.20 -15.22
N PHE A 73 -6.78 11.37 -14.03
CA PHE A 73 -6.08 11.77 -12.82
C PHE A 73 -5.93 10.65 -11.79
N GLY A 74 -6.43 9.45 -12.06
CA GLY A 74 -6.36 8.30 -11.15
C GLY A 74 -7.48 8.25 -10.11
N LYS A 75 -7.46 7.18 -9.30
CA LYS A 75 -8.44 6.91 -8.24
C LYS A 75 -7.86 7.23 -6.87
N ASN A 76 -8.69 7.64 -5.92
CA ASN A 76 -8.27 7.87 -4.54
C ASN A 76 -8.12 6.57 -3.74
N ALA A 77 -7.23 5.68 -4.21
CA ALA A 77 -6.91 4.45 -3.53
C ALA A 77 -5.42 4.15 -3.70
N ILE A 78 -4.77 3.80 -2.60
CA ILE A 78 -3.43 3.21 -2.63
C ILE A 78 -3.64 1.70 -2.77
N PRO A 79 -3.11 1.05 -3.83
CA PRO A 79 -3.34 -0.37 -4.02
C PRO A 79 -2.77 -1.16 -2.84
N PRO A 80 -3.55 -2.02 -2.18
CA PRO A 80 -3.04 -2.84 -1.10
C PRO A 80 -2.04 -3.86 -1.66
N LYS A 81 -1.12 -4.34 -0.79
CA LYS A 81 -0.23 -5.47 -1.13
C LYS A 81 -1.06 -6.65 -1.64
N ARG A 82 -0.53 -7.36 -2.64
CA ARG A 82 -1.20 -8.54 -3.22
C ARG A 82 -1.38 -9.59 -2.12
N PRO A 83 -2.55 -10.26 -2.05
CA PRO A 83 -2.75 -11.30 -1.05
C PRO A 83 -1.78 -12.44 -1.33
N LYS A 84 -1.18 -13.01 -0.27
CA LYS A 84 -0.35 -14.20 -0.42
C LYS A 84 -1.21 -15.35 -0.92
N THR A 85 -0.64 -16.15 -1.81
CA THR A 85 -1.34 -17.35 -2.29
C THR A 85 -1.30 -18.44 -1.22
N PHE A 86 -2.25 -19.39 -1.24
CA PHE A 86 -2.21 -20.51 -0.30
C PHE A 86 -0.90 -21.31 -0.41
N ILE A 87 -0.35 -21.47 -1.62
CA ILE A 87 0.91 -22.18 -1.86
C ILE A 87 2.09 -21.41 -1.27
N GLU A 88 2.09 -20.09 -1.40
CA GLU A 88 3.10 -19.22 -0.81
C GLU A 88 3.09 -19.29 0.72
N LEU A 89 1.91 -19.33 1.34
CA LEU A 89 1.76 -19.55 2.78
C LEU A 89 2.22 -20.95 3.22
N VAL A 90 1.97 -21.98 2.40
CA VAL A 90 2.49 -23.33 2.64
C VAL A 90 4.03 -23.33 2.54
N TRP A 91 4.60 -22.63 1.57
CA TRP A 91 6.04 -22.51 1.40
C TRP A 91 6.69 -21.78 2.58
N GLU A 92 6.10 -20.67 3.02
CA GLU A 92 6.54 -19.92 4.19
C GLU A 92 6.45 -20.77 5.47
N ALA A 93 5.38 -21.54 5.65
CA ALA A 93 5.24 -22.47 6.77
C ALA A 93 6.31 -23.58 6.73
N LEU A 94 6.72 -24.05 5.55
CA LEU A 94 7.78 -25.06 5.39
C LEU A 94 9.19 -24.54 5.70
N GLN A 95 9.42 -23.22 5.73
CA GLN A 95 10.72 -22.62 6.05
C GLN A 95 11.04 -22.61 7.56
N ASP A 96 10.12 -23.06 8.42
CA ASP A 96 10.40 -23.22 9.84
C ASP A 96 11.53 -24.24 10.05
N ALA A 97 12.62 -23.80 10.69
CA ALA A 97 13.79 -24.62 10.97
C ALA A 97 13.45 -25.93 11.70
N THR A 98 12.42 -25.91 12.56
CA THR A 98 11.96 -27.11 13.28
C THR A 98 11.29 -28.10 12.33
N LEU A 99 10.46 -27.64 11.39
CA LEU A 99 9.82 -28.49 10.39
C LEU A 99 10.83 -29.03 9.38
N ILE A 100 11.81 -28.23 8.97
CA ILE A 100 12.90 -28.68 8.09
C ILE A 100 13.67 -29.82 8.74
N ILE A 101 14.05 -29.71 10.02
CA ILE A 101 14.74 -30.77 10.75
C ILE A 101 13.88 -32.04 10.80
N LEU A 102 12.58 -31.92 11.04
CA LEU A 102 11.64 -33.05 11.04
C LEU A 102 11.52 -33.71 9.66
N ILE A 103 11.49 -32.92 8.58
CA ILE A 103 11.44 -33.44 7.20
C ILE A 103 12.74 -34.19 6.88
N ILE A 104 13.90 -33.61 7.19
CA ILE A 104 15.20 -34.26 6.99
C ILE A 104 15.27 -35.57 7.79
N SER A 105 14.85 -35.56 9.05
CA SER A 105 14.80 -36.76 9.89
C SER A 105 13.88 -37.82 9.29
N ALA A 106 12.68 -37.43 8.84
CA ALA A 106 11.73 -38.35 8.22
C ALA A 106 12.28 -38.99 6.94
N VAL A 107 12.95 -38.20 6.10
CA VAL A 107 13.58 -38.69 4.86
C VAL A 107 14.73 -39.65 5.17
N ILE A 108 15.57 -39.35 6.17
CA ILE A 108 16.66 -40.25 6.60
C ILE A 108 16.08 -41.57 7.12
N SER A 109 15.10 -41.52 8.03
CA SER A 109 14.46 -42.74 8.58
C SER A 109 13.81 -43.59 7.49
N LEU A 110 13.13 -42.95 6.54
CA LEU A 110 12.51 -43.66 5.40
C LEU A 110 13.58 -44.25 4.47
N GLY A 111 14.64 -43.50 4.17
CA GLY A 111 15.76 -43.96 3.34
C GLY A 111 16.51 -45.15 3.94
N LEU A 112 16.77 -45.13 5.25
CA LEU A 112 17.36 -46.26 5.98
C LEU A 112 16.43 -47.47 6.00
N SER A 113 15.12 -47.27 6.09
CA SER A 113 14.15 -48.37 6.01
C SER A 113 14.13 -49.08 4.65
N PHE A 114 14.42 -48.38 3.55
CA PHE A 114 14.50 -48.98 2.21
C PHE A 114 15.90 -49.52 1.87
N TYR A 115 16.93 -49.05 2.57
CA TYR A 115 18.30 -49.51 2.36
C TYR A 115 18.60 -50.76 3.21
N ARG A 116 18.27 -51.95 2.67
CA ARG A 116 18.76 -53.22 3.21
C ARG A 116 20.15 -53.52 2.65
N PRO A 117 21.22 -53.56 3.47
CA PRO A 117 22.51 -54.04 2.99
C PRO A 117 22.38 -55.54 2.62
N PRO A 118 22.92 -55.96 1.46
CA PRO A 118 22.96 -57.37 1.11
C PRO A 118 23.98 -58.07 2.02
N GLY A 119 23.51 -58.66 3.12
CA GLY A 119 24.32 -59.58 3.94
C GLY A 119 24.22 -59.49 5.47
N SER A 120 23.19 -58.87 6.07
CA SER A 120 23.02 -58.90 7.53
C SER A 120 21.95 -59.90 7.95
N ASP A 121 22.40 -61.11 8.23
CA ASP A 121 21.73 -62.00 9.17
C ASP A 121 21.92 -61.37 10.55
N ASN A 122 20.82 -61.02 11.22
CA ASN A 122 20.71 -60.69 12.66
C ASN A 122 21.96 -60.08 13.33
N GLU A 123 22.16 -58.77 13.24
CA GLU A 123 22.95 -58.06 14.25
C GLU A 123 22.45 -56.62 14.42
N SER A 124 21.78 -56.41 15.56
CA SER A 124 21.30 -55.15 16.09
C SER A 124 22.39 -54.08 16.04
N CYS A 125 22.16 -53.02 15.26
CA CYS A 125 23.01 -51.84 15.28
C CYS A 125 22.18 -50.61 14.90
N GLY A 126 21.96 -49.71 15.86
CA GLY A 126 21.39 -48.39 15.61
C GLY A 126 20.27 -47.97 16.56
N GLU A 127 20.43 -48.16 17.87
CA GLU A 127 19.57 -47.54 18.88
C GLU A 127 19.81 -46.02 18.88
N ILE A 128 18.90 -45.27 18.27
CA ILE A 128 18.68 -43.86 18.61
C ILE A 128 17.51 -43.84 19.60
N ILE A 129 17.81 -43.38 20.81
CA ILE A 129 16.89 -43.25 21.94
C ILE A 129 15.77 -42.26 21.59
N ILE A 130 14.59 -42.76 21.23
CA ILE A 130 13.32 -42.08 21.50
C ILE A 130 12.31 -43.14 22.01
N VAL A 131 11.90 -42.93 23.25
CA VAL A 131 10.94 -43.67 24.08
C VAL A 131 9.84 -44.43 23.31
N GLY A 132 9.79 -45.76 23.49
CA GLY A 132 8.62 -46.58 23.15
C GLY A 132 8.94 -48.07 22.89
N ASP A 133 8.81 -48.89 23.92
CA ASP A 133 8.85 -50.37 23.85
C ASP A 133 7.64 -50.91 23.04
N HIS A 134 7.90 -51.63 21.94
CA HIS A 134 7.47 -53.01 21.74
C HIS A 134 7.82 -53.56 20.35
N ASN A 135 8.53 -54.69 20.40
CA ASN A 135 8.73 -55.74 19.40
C ASN A 135 7.61 -55.91 18.36
N GLU A 136 7.87 -55.53 17.11
CA GLU A 136 7.34 -56.19 15.90
C GLU A 136 8.31 -55.90 14.73
N GLU A 137 9.23 -56.83 14.51
CA GLU A 137 10.44 -56.66 13.74
C GLU A 137 10.20 -56.63 12.22
N THR A 138 10.79 -55.63 11.56
CA THR A 138 11.21 -55.53 10.15
C THR A 138 10.23 -55.16 9.03
N GLU A 139 8.89 -55.24 9.17
CA GLU A 139 7.98 -54.77 8.10
C GLU A 139 7.42 -53.36 8.30
N ALA A 140 7.58 -52.79 9.50
CA ALA A 140 7.04 -51.49 9.89
C ALA A 140 8.03 -50.31 9.85
N GLY A 141 9.29 -50.51 9.43
CA GLY A 141 10.32 -49.45 9.48
C GLY A 141 9.98 -48.20 8.64
N TRP A 142 9.25 -48.38 7.55
CA TRP A 142 8.80 -47.26 6.70
C TRP A 142 7.67 -46.46 7.36
N ILE A 143 6.94 -47.08 8.30
CA ILE A 143 5.77 -46.51 8.97
C ILE A 143 6.19 -45.37 9.89
N GLU A 144 7.35 -45.47 10.55
CA GLU A 144 7.88 -44.41 11.42
C GLU A 144 8.19 -43.13 10.63
N GLY A 145 8.98 -43.24 9.55
CA GLY A 145 9.28 -42.11 8.67
C GLY A 145 8.02 -41.55 7.98
N ALA A 146 7.10 -42.43 7.57
CA ALA A 146 5.83 -42.02 6.97
C ALA A 146 4.91 -41.30 7.98
N ALA A 147 4.88 -41.70 9.25
CA ALA A 147 4.08 -41.07 10.30
C ALA A 147 4.58 -39.66 10.62
N ILE A 148 5.91 -39.45 10.66
CA ILE A 148 6.51 -38.12 10.85
C ILE A 148 6.18 -37.21 9.66
N LEU A 149 6.35 -37.71 8.42
CA LEU A 149 6.05 -36.95 7.21
C LEU A 149 4.57 -36.56 7.16
N LEU A 150 3.66 -37.50 7.44
CA LEU A 150 2.23 -37.23 7.51
C LEU A 150 1.91 -36.17 8.58
N SER A 151 2.53 -36.25 9.76
CA SER A 151 2.34 -35.28 10.84
C SER A 151 2.77 -33.88 10.43
N VAL A 152 3.94 -33.75 9.79
CA VAL A 152 4.44 -32.46 9.27
C VAL A 152 3.48 -31.89 8.21
N VAL A 153 3.01 -32.72 7.27
CA VAL A 153 2.06 -32.29 6.24
C VAL A 153 0.77 -31.74 6.87
N VAL A 154 0.22 -32.44 7.87
CA VAL A 154 -0.98 -31.97 8.58
C VAL A 154 -0.73 -30.65 9.29
N VAL A 155 0.39 -30.52 10.01
CA VAL A 155 0.75 -29.28 10.70
C VAL A 155 0.90 -28.11 9.72
N VAL A 156 1.63 -28.29 8.62
CA VAL A 156 1.82 -27.27 7.58
C VAL A 156 0.48 -26.86 6.97
N LEU A 157 -0.40 -27.81 6.66
CA LEU A 157 -1.72 -27.51 6.11
C LEU A 157 -2.60 -26.74 7.11
N VAL A 158 -2.59 -27.12 8.39
CA VAL A 158 -3.34 -26.42 9.45
C VAL A 158 -2.78 -25.00 9.64
N THR A 159 -1.47 -24.83 9.66
CA THR A 159 -0.81 -23.53 9.78
C THR A 159 -1.15 -22.64 8.59
N ALA A 160 -0.94 -23.12 7.37
CA ALA A 160 -1.26 -22.37 6.15
C ALA A 160 -2.76 -22.03 6.04
N PHE A 161 -3.65 -22.94 6.46
CA PHE A 161 -5.09 -22.67 6.50
C PHE A 161 -5.44 -21.59 7.54
N ASN A 162 -4.84 -21.66 8.74
CA ASN A 162 -5.04 -20.65 9.77
C ASN A 162 -4.57 -19.28 9.30
N ASP A 163 -3.40 -19.20 8.68
CA ASP A 163 -2.85 -17.93 8.21
C ASP A 163 -3.62 -17.38 7.00
N TRP A 164 -4.06 -18.24 6.08
CA TRP A 164 -4.97 -17.84 5.00
C TRP A 164 -6.30 -17.30 5.54
N SER A 165 -6.86 -17.94 6.57
CA SER A 165 -8.09 -17.50 7.22
C SER A 165 -7.90 -16.14 7.91
N LYS A 166 -6.78 -15.94 8.63
CA LYS A 166 -6.41 -14.64 9.25
C LYS A 166 -6.29 -13.54 8.20
N GLU A 167 -5.55 -13.80 7.11
CA GLU A 167 -5.35 -12.82 6.04
C GLU A 167 -6.67 -12.43 5.37
N LYS A 168 -7.54 -13.41 5.12
CA LYS A 168 -8.89 -13.17 4.58
C LYS A 168 -9.74 -12.31 5.52
N GLN A 169 -9.68 -12.55 6.82
CA GLN A 169 -10.40 -11.77 7.83
C GLN A 169 -9.88 -10.34 7.92
N PHE A 170 -8.56 -10.15 7.95
CA PHE A 170 -7.93 -8.83 7.97
C PHE A 170 -8.34 -7.99 6.76
N ARG A 171 -8.32 -8.58 5.56
CA ARG A 171 -8.77 -7.93 4.33
C ARG A 171 -10.26 -7.56 4.35
N GLY A 172 -11.09 -8.41 4.96
CA GLY A 172 -12.51 -8.14 5.14
C GLY A 172 -12.77 -6.93 6.04
N LEU A 173 -11.99 -6.79 7.12
CA LEU A 173 -12.04 -5.63 8.01
C LEU A 173 -11.53 -4.36 7.30
N GLN A 174 -10.38 -4.44 6.63
CA GLN A 174 -9.81 -3.33 5.88
C GLN A 174 -10.78 -2.78 4.83
N SER A 175 -11.40 -3.66 4.04
CA SER A 175 -12.38 -3.25 3.02
C SER A 175 -13.64 -2.61 3.60
N ARG A 176 -14.02 -2.96 4.84
CA ARG A 176 -15.15 -2.30 5.53
C ARG A 176 -14.75 -0.93 6.05
N ILE A 177 -13.60 -0.81 6.69
CA ILE A 177 -13.08 0.46 7.22
C ILE A 177 -12.95 1.49 6.09
N GLU A 178 -12.36 1.09 4.95
CA GLU A 178 -12.19 1.97 3.77
C GLU A 178 -13.53 2.48 3.20
N LYS A 179 -14.60 1.69 3.31
CA LYS A 179 -15.94 2.08 2.82
C LYS A 179 -16.73 2.91 3.83
N GLU A 180 -16.40 2.80 5.11
CA GLU A 180 -17.08 3.52 6.19
C GLU A 180 -16.52 4.93 6.40
N GLN A 181 -15.25 5.16 6.04
CA GLN A 181 -14.65 6.49 6.06
C GLN A 181 -15.27 7.38 4.99
N LYS A 182 -16.03 8.39 5.45
CA LYS A 182 -16.67 9.40 4.62
C LYS A 182 -16.06 10.77 4.89
N PHE A 183 -16.07 11.59 3.86
CA PHE A 183 -15.60 12.96 3.92
C PHE A 183 -16.65 13.92 3.34
N ALA A 184 -16.70 15.14 3.87
CA ALA A 184 -17.61 16.17 3.40
C ALA A 184 -17.10 16.81 2.11
N ILE A 185 -17.81 16.61 1.01
CA ILE A 185 -17.50 17.19 -0.31
C ILE A 185 -18.69 18.03 -0.77
N ILE A 186 -18.42 19.12 -1.47
CA ILE A 186 -19.44 19.95 -2.11
C ILE A 186 -19.61 19.47 -3.56
N ARG A 187 -20.82 19.01 -3.89
CA ARG A 187 -21.25 18.72 -5.27
C ARG A 187 -22.65 19.29 -5.50
N ASN A 188 -22.91 19.91 -6.65
CA ASN A 188 -24.15 20.64 -6.96
C ASN A 188 -24.54 21.68 -5.88
N GLY A 189 -23.56 22.35 -5.27
CA GLY A 189 -23.80 23.33 -4.20
C GLY A 189 -24.27 22.74 -2.87
N GLN A 190 -24.29 21.42 -2.74
CA GLN A 190 -24.68 20.73 -1.52
C GLN A 190 -23.48 20.01 -0.90
N ILE A 191 -23.36 20.10 0.43
CA ILE A 191 -22.39 19.33 1.20
C ILE A 191 -22.93 17.90 1.34
N ILE A 192 -22.24 16.94 0.77
CA ILE A 192 -22.57 15.52 0.81
C ILE A 192 -21.43 14.74 1.48
N GLN A 193 -21.77 13.67 2.20
CA GLN A 193 -20.80 12.75 2.80
C GLN A 193 -20.49 11.65 1.79
N LEU A 194 -19.28 11.69 1.21
CA LEU A 194 -18.83 10.76 0.17
C LEU A 194 -17.76 9.83 0.74
N PRO A 195 -17.77 8.52 0.42
CA PRO A 195 -16.66 7.64 0.75
C PRO A 195 -15.34 8.20 0.23
N VAL A 196 -14.27 8.09 1.02
CA VAL A 196 -12.95 8.65 0.66
C VAL A 196 -12.45 8.15 -0.70
N ILE A 197 -12.73 6.88 -1.03
CA ILE A 197 -12.33 6.26 -2.30
C ILE A 197 -12.99 6.85 -3.55
N ASP A 198 -14.15 7.52 -3.39
CA ASP A 198 -14.93 8.10 -4.49
C ASP A 198 -14.58 9.59 -4.73
N ILE A 199 -13.68 10.16 -3.92
CA ILE A 199 -13.16 11.51 -4.10
C ILE A 199 -12.30 11.56 -5.37
N VAL A 200 -12.49 12.59 -6.19
CA VAL A 200 -11.76 12.78 -7.45
C VAL A 200 -11.16 14.17 -7.55
N VAL A 201 -10.17 14.33 -8.44
CA VAL A 201 -9.57 15.63 -8.74
C VAL A 201 -10.63 16.61 -9.25
N GLY A 202 -10.66 17.80 -8.67
CA GLY A 202 -11.64 18.86 -8.91
C GLY A 202 -12.84 18.85 -7.98
N ASP A 203 -12.97 17.86 -7.09
CA ASP A 203 -13.90 17.98 -5.97
C ASP A 203 -13.52 19.15 -5.06
N VAL A 204 -14.52 19.76 -4.43
CA VAL A 204 -14.32 20.76 -3.38
C VAL A 204 -14.63 20.13 -2.04
N ALA A 205 -13.61 19.89 -1.24
CA ALA A 205 -13.73 19.34 0.09
C ALA A 205 -14.07 20.45 1.11
N TYR A 206 -14.99 20.17 2.02
CA TYR A 206 -15.30 21.02 3.14
C TYR A 206 -14.56 20.47 4.37
N ILE A 207 -13.57 21.22 4.86
CA ILE A 207 -12.65 20.78 5.90
C ILE A 207 -12.95 21.48 7.23
N GLN A 208 -12.91 20.73 8.32
CA GLN A 208 -13.20 21.19 9.68
C GLN A 208 -12.19 20.62 10.68
N TYR A 209 -12.17 21.21 11.88
CA TYR A 209 -11.37 20.70 12.99
C TYR A 209 -11.59 19.20 13.25
N GLY A 210 -10.49 18.47 13.38
CA GLY A 210 -10.45 17.03 13.62
C GLY A 210 -10.43 16.17 12.36
N ASP A 211 -10.63 16.76 11.18
CA ASP A 211 -10.60 16.03 9.91
C ASP A 211 -9.18 15.53 9.60
N LEU A 212 -9.11 14.28 9.13
CA LEU A 212 -7.94 13.73 8.45
C LEU A 212 -8.11 13.97 6.95
N LEU A 213 -7.17 14.68 6.32
CA LEU A 213 -7.32 15.03 4.92
C LEU A 213 -7.18 13.80 4.01
N PRO A 214 -8.18 13.51 3.15
CA PRO A 214 -8.22 12.28 2.37
C PRO A 214 -7.45 12.34 1.04
N ALA A 215 -7.04 13.54 0.63
CA ALA A 215 -6.41 13.82 -0.65
C ALA A 215 -5.62 15.13 -0.56
N ASP A 216 -4.70 15.35 -1.49
CA ASP A 216 -3.99 16.63 -1.59
C ASP A 216 -4.85 17.67 -2.28
N GLY A 217 -4.65 18.93 -1.89
CA GLY A 217 -5.43 20.02 -2.41
C GLY A 217 -4.90 21.40 -2.10
N ILE A 218 -5.67 22.38 -2.56
CA ILE A 218 -5.37 23.81 -2.43
C ILE A 218 -6.51 24.50 -1.72
N LEU A 219 -6.18 25.31 -0.73
CA LEU A 219 -7.12 26.12 0.01
C LEU A 219 -7.79 27.14 -0.92
N ILE A 220 -9.12 27.04 -1.06
CA ILE A 220 -9.96 28.02 -1.75
C ILE A 220 -10.35 29.14 -0.78
N GLN A 221 -10.69 28.75 0.45
CA GLN A 221 -11.14 29.65 1.51
C GLN A 221 -10.85 29.00 2.85
N GLY A 222 -10.33 29.75 3.83
CA GLY A 222 -10.08 29.24 5.18
C GLY A 222 -10.34 30.28 6.26
N ASN A 223 -10.75 29.80 7.43
CA ASN A 223 -10.95 30.57 8.65
C ASN A 223 -10.04 30.00 9.73
N ASP A 224 -8.93 30.70 10.00
CA ASP A 224 -7.89 30.32 10.98
C ASP A 224 -7.46 28.84 10.91
N LEU A 225 -7.28 28.35 9.69
CA LEU A 225 -6.94 26.96 9.43
C LEU A 225 -5.50 26.65 9.86
N LYS A 226 -5.32 25.60 10.65
CA LYS A 226 -4.02 25.04 11.00
C LYS A 226 -4.02 23.53 10.81
N THR A 227 -2.93 23.01 10.25
CA THR A 227 -2.74 21.57 10.01
C THR A 227 -1.52 21.04 10.75
N ASP A 228 -1.59 19.81 11.21
CA ASP A 228 -0.46 19.04 11.71
C ASP A 228 0.14 18.23 10.56
N GLU A 229 1.35 18.62 10.15
CA GLU A 229 2.08 18.01 9.05
C GLU A 229 3.17 17.04 9.51
N SER A 230 3.19 16.70 10.81
CA SER A 230 4.19 15.79 11.39
C SER A 230 4.24 14.43 10.73
N THR A 231 3.13 13.97 10.14
CA THR A 231 3.08 12.70 9.39
C THR A 231 3.89 12.77 8.08
N LEU A 232 4.06 13.97 7.51
CA LEU A 232 4.76 14.18 6.24
C LEU A 232 6.19 14.68 6.45
N THR A 233 6.39 15.68 7.31
CA THR A 233 7.69 16.33 7.52
C THR A 233 8.47 15.78 8.71
N GLY A 234 7.79 15.10 9.64
CA GLY A 234 8.36 14.69 10.93
C GLY A 234 8.45 15.83 11.95
N GLU A 235 8.06 17.05 11.59
CA GLU A 235 8.06 18.21 12.49
C GLU A 235 6.69 18.36 13.17
N SER A 236 6.66 18.44 14.50
CA SER A 236 5.41 18.49 15.28
C SER A 236 4.78 19.88 15.39
N GLU A 237 5.27 20.87 14.64
CA GLU A 237 4.73 22.23 14.69
C GLU A 237 3.50 22.35 13.80
N GLN A 238 2.47 23.04 14.32
CA GLN A 238 1.25 23.31 13.56
C GLN A 238 1.52 24.38 12.50
N VAL A 239 1.19 24.07 11.25
CA VAL A 239 1.39 24.97 10.13
C VAL A 239 0.11 25.77 9.88
N LYS A 240 0.23 27.10 9.88
CA LYS A 240 -0.90 27.99 9.57
C LYS A 240 -1.10 28.06 8.06
N LYS A 241 -2.33 27.77 7.61
CA LYS A 241 -2.68 27.74 6.19
C LYS A 241 -3.44 28.99 5.79
N SER A 242 -3.02 29.62 4.70
CA SER A 242 -3.70 30.77 4.12
C SER A 242 -3.48 30.83 2.62
N ILE A 243 -4.41 31.47 1.90
CA ILE A 243 -4.35 31.57 0.44
C ILE A 243 -3.06 32.28 -0.03
N GLU A 244 -2.58 33.23 0.77
CA GLU A 244 -1.47 34.13 0.43
C GLU A 244 -0.10 33.57 0.81
N ASN A 245 -0.02 32.81 1.92
CA ASN A 245 1.27 32.37 2.47
C ASN A 245 1.52 30.88 2.33
N ASP A 246 0.49 30.03 2.50
CA ASP A 246 0.66 28.58 2.39
C ASP A 246 -0.71 27.93 2.08
N PRO A 247 -1.10 27.87 0.80
CA PRO A 247 -2.40 27.35 0.41
C PRO A 247 -2.42 25.83 0.26
N MET A 248 -1.30 25.13 0.44
CA MET A 248 -1.20 23.70 0.19
C MET A 248 -1.73 22.89 1.37
N LEU A 249 -2.49 21.84 1.06
CA LEU A 249 -3.08 20.91 2.01
C LEU A 249 -2.77 19.48 1.57
N PHE A 250 -2.21 18.68 2.46
CA PHE A 250 -1.69 17.35 2.11
C PHE A 250 -2.52 16.23 2.73
N SER A 251 -2.69 15.13 1.99
CA SER A 251 -3.33 13.93 2.48
C SER A 251 -2.61 13.39 3.71
N GLY A 252 -3.33 12.74 4.62
CA GLY A 252 -2.73 12.16 5.83
C GLY A 252 -2.39 13.18 6.93
N THR A 253 -2.60 14.48 6.70
CA THR A 253 -2.45 15.53 7.73
C THR A 253 -3.76 15.77 8.47
N HIS A 254 -3.67 16.21 9.72
CA HIS A 254 -4.82 16.48 10.57
C HIS A 254 -5.12 17.98 10.66
N VAL A 255 -6.40 18.35 10.56
CA VAL A 255 -6.84 19.72 10.81
C VAL A 255 -6.93 19.96 12.32
N MET A 256 -6.03 20.82 12.83
CA MET A 256 -5.90 21.09 14.27
C MET A 256 -6.65 22.33 14.72
N GLU A 257 -7.02 23.22 13.80
CA GLU A 257 -7.81 24.41 14.10
C GLU A 257 -8.53 24.91 12.85
N GLY A 258 -9.68 25.55 13.04
CA GLY A 258 -10.37 26.28 11.97
C GLY A 258 -11.23 25.41 11.05
N SER A 259 -11.55 25.98 9.89
CA SER A 259 -12.31 25.31 8.83
C SER A 259 -12.05 25.98 7.48
N GLY A 260 -12.41 25.31 6.39
CA GLY A 260 -12.19 25.85 5.06
C GLY A 260 -12.82 25.04 3.94
N ARG A 261 -12.48 25.44 2.72
CA ARG A 261 -12.79 24.76 1.47
C ARG A 261 -11.50 24.48 0.73
N MET A 262 -11.32 23.25 0.31
CA MET A 262 -10.12 22.76 -0.38
C MET A 262 -10.51 22.25 -1.76
N LEU A 263 -9.78 22.65 -2.80
CA LEU A 263 -9.85 22.06 -4.13
C LEU A 263 -8.96 20.82 -4.15
N VAL A 264 -9.51 19.64 -4.46
CA VAL A 264 -8.74 18.41 -4.62
C VAL A 264 -7.93 18.46 -5.90
N THR A 265 -6.61 18.32 -5.81
CA THR A 265 -5.66 18.39 -6.95
C THR A 265 -4.97 17.07 -7.23
N ALA A 266 -4.68 16.26 -6.20
CA ALA A 266 -4.08 14.94 -6.37
C ALA A 266 -4.66 13.91 -5.38
N VAL A 267 -4.82 12.67 -5.86
CA VAL A 267 -5.51 11.57 -5.14
C VAL A 267 -4.74 10.26 -5.23
N GLY A 268 -4.90 9.39 -4.24
CA GLY A 268 -4.31 8.05 -4.22
C GLY A 268 -2.80 8.07 -4.43
N VAL A 269 -2.28 7.24 -5.33
CA VAL A 269 -0.84 7.17 -5.67
C VAL A 269 -0.24 8.45 -6.25
N ASN A 270 -1.07 9.45 -6.56
CA ASN A 270 -0.63 10.76 -7.06
C ASN A 270 -0.47 11.80 -5.95
N SER A 271 -0.98 11.55 -4.73
CA SER A 271 -0.78 12.44 -3.60
C SER A 271 0.63 12.28 -3.02
N GLN A 272 1.11 13.25 -2.25
CA GLN A 272 2.43 13.21 -1.60
C GLN A 272 2.56 11.98 -0.70
N THR A 273 1.55 11.72 0.13
CA THR A 273 1.50 10.50 0.95
C THR A 273 1.46 9.24 0.11
N GLY A 274 0.71 9.23 -0.99
CA GLY A 274 0.63 8.09 -1.90
C GLY A 274 1.95 7.80 -2.61
N ILE A 275 2.69 8.83 -3.00
CA ILE A 275 4.03 8.73 -3.60
C ILE A 275 5.00 8.14 -2.56
N ILE A 276 5.03 8.69 -1.35
CA ILE A 276 5.88 8.19 -0.26
C ILE A 276 5.56 6.72 0.06
N PHE A 277 4.28 6.38 0.20
CA PHE A 277 3.87 5.01 0.49
C PHE A 277 4.22 4.05 -0.64
N THR A 278 4.12 4.49 -1.90
CA THR A 278 4.52 3.68 -3.07
C THR A 278 6.04 3.46 -3.09
N LEU A 279 6.83 4.47 -2.76
CA LEU A 279 8.29 4.36 -2.66
C LEU A 279 8.70 3.41 -1.53
N LEU A 280 8.11 3.55 -0.34
CA LEU A 280 8.37 2.66 0.80
C LEU A 280 7.91 1.22 0.54
N GLY A 281 6.73 1.05 -0.07
CA GLY A 281 6.20 -0.25 -0.43
C GLY A 281 7.03 -0.97 -1.51
N THR A 282 7.72 -0.22 -2.38
CA THR A 282 8.66 -0.76 -3.36
C THR A 282 9.97 -1.19 -2.68
N SER A 283 10.45 -0.43 -1.67
CA SER A 283 11.66 -0.83 -0.92
C SER A 283 11.47 -2.11 -0.11
N GLU A 284 10.29 -2.36 0.47
CA GLU A 284 10.03 -3.61 1.19
C GLU A 284 10.02 -4.84 0.26
N SER A 285 9.56 -4.70 -0.99
CA SER A 285 9.64 -5.80 -1.97
C SER A 285 11.06 -6.04 -2.47
N ASP A 286 11.90 -5.01 -2.57
CA ASP A 286 13.29 -5.15 -3.01
C ASP A 286 14.19 -5.73 -1.92
N ASP A 287 13.89 -5.51 -0.63
CA ASP A 287 14.62 -6.10 0.49
C ASP A 287 14.34 -7.60 0.67
N GLU A 288 13.16 -8.09 0.24
CA GLU A 288 12.87 -9.52 0.16
C GLU A 288 13.67 -10.19 -0.97
N VAL A 289 13.81 -9.53 -2.14
CA VAL A 289 14.60 -10.06 -3.28
C VAL A 289 16.11 -10.03 -2.99
N LYS A 290 16.63 -9.01 -2.30
CA LYS A 290 18.07 -8.95 -1.96
C LYS A 290 18.49 -10.00 -0.93
N LYS A 291 17.58 -10.48 -0.08
CA LYS A 291 17.88 -11.58 0.84
C LYS A 291 17.97 -12.95 0.14
N GLU A 292 17.37 -13.11 -1.04
CA GLU A 292 17.49 -14.34 -1.84
C GLU A 292 18.80 -14.39 -2.65
N GLU A 293 19.38 -13.24 -3.02
CA GLU A 293 20.64 -13.20 -3.80
C GLU A 293 21.92 -13.29 -2.96
N GLU A 294 21.90 -12.93 -1.67
CA GLU A 294 23.05 -13.13 -0.77
C GLU A 294 23.10 -14.57 -0.22
N GLY A 295 23.47 -15.53 -1.07
CA GLY A 295 23.97 -16.84 -0.64
C GLY A 295 25.20 -16.73 0.27
N PRO A 296 25.54 -17.78 1.04
CA PRO A 296 26.47 -17.68 2.16
C PRO A 296 27.86 -17.21 1.69
N ARG A 297 28.28 -16.01 2.12
CA ARG A 297 29.66 -15.53 1.97
C ARG A 297 30.59 -16.54 2.61
N SER A 298 31.35 -17.25 1.78
CA SER A 298 32.50 -18.03 2.20
C SER A 298 33.47 -17.13 2.95
N LEU A 299 33.73 -17.46 4.22
CA LEU A 299 34.78 -16.84 5.04
C LEU A 299 36.11 -16.88 4.28
N PRO A 300 36.87 -15.77 4.21
CA PRO A 300 38.20 -15.82 3.62
C PRO A 300 39.12 -16.68 4.50
N ALA A 301 39.77 -17.64 3.86
CA ALA A 301 40.77 -18.50 4.47
C ALA A 301 41.95 -17.67 5.00
N ASN A 302 42.38 -18.01 6.21
CA ASN A 302 43.65 -17.60 6.80
C ASN A 302 44.81 -17.79 5.79
N SER A 303 45.71 -16.81 5.72
CA SER A 303 47.07 -17.00 5.25
C SER A 303 48.07 -16.54 6.31
N PRO A 304 49.26 -17.15 6.36
CA PRO A 304 49.96 -17.43 7.60
C PRO A 304 50.87 -16.30 8.07
N ILE A 305 51.18 -16.40 9.36
CA ILE A 305 52.18 -15.63 10.09
C ILE A 305 53.56 -15.84 9.46
N GLU A 306 54.20 -14.76 9.03
CA GLU A 306 55.66 -14.53 9.09
C GLU A 306 55.92 -13.06 9.45
#